data_AF-A0A815NA36-F1
#
_entry.id   AF-A0A815NA36-F1
#
_cell.length_a   1.000
_cell.length_b   1.000
_cell.length_c   1.000
_cell.angle_alpha   90.00
_cell.angle_beta   90.00
_cell.angle_gamma   90.00
#
_symmetry.space_group_name_H-M   'P 1'
#
loop_
_entity.id
_entity.type
_entity.pdbx_description
1 polymer ?
#
loop_
_entity_poly.entity_id
_entity_poly.type
_entity_poly.pdbx_seq_one_letter_code
_entity_poly.pdbx_strand_id
1 'polypeptide(L)'
;WCCLLPSTPQGLRSTWKGDRATLTWQAVGAVDEYKVYYRPAGSHEIVPWHSRSSGQSVMVDFSVDTALDYEAYVVAKNWFGHSTHSTIIKCRRVPVPSHFAASTPKGLSATVLLNWQAVPNSTAYHIYRRRAEDPIDQNPILLMTLRNPNANSYLDQTVINNVKYIYTIASEDSAGVSLQSTAVVGMGALIAPNNLSAEPVHGNNCIILSWTEVAGALGYRIWRSGRQSSTETEIGLLSHEYNTKYVDTEAKHETAYIYTVQAFDKNTKYGPKSNSVKAIVYKIMPTSERQKTGQKAIAPVMIDVRSGDLITENVDAIVVCLSSDQLKNKILNAAGHSVSFTFADAHRRDTNGCFKVSGGLLPCKNIIFVPWKASAESLDISEQSIRTFITIALQCAQQHECQTVAFPAVGCGGLGYDIRTVAKAMVSEGYKQITSAIAAVR
;
A
#
# COMPACT_ATOMS: atom_id res chain seq x y z
N TRP A 1 -15.58 -75.07 30.08
CA TRP A 1 -15.75 -73.80 29.34
C TRP A 1 -17.25 -73.55 29.26
N CYS A 2 -17.79 -72.68 30.12
CA CYS A 2 -19.22 -72.38 30.10
C CYS A 2 -19.56 -71.58 28.84
N CYS A 3 -20.54 -72.06 28.09
CA CYS A 3 -21.12 -71.39 26.92
C CYS A 3 -21.91 -70.15 27.39
N LEU A 4 -21.22 -69.04 27.63
CA LEU A 4 -21.85 -67.81 28.10
C LEU A 4 -21.96 -66.79 26.96
N LEU A 5 -23.15 -66.19 26.87
CA LEU A 5 -23.36 -64.98 26.06
C LEU A 5 -22.46 -63.85 26.58
N PRO A 6 -22.05 -62.90 25.73
CA PRO A 6 -21.28 -61.75 26.18
C PRO A 6 -22.05 -60.91 27.21
N SER A 7 -21.32 -60.22 28.09
CA SER A 7 -21.94 -59.25 28.99
C SER A 7 -22.45 -58.01 28.24
N THR A 8 -23.42 -57.31 28.82
CA THR A 8 -23.96 -56.07 28.27
C THR A 8 -22.88 -54.99 28.18
N PRO A 9 -22.65 -54.37 27.00
CA PRO A 9 -21.71 -53.26 26.90
C PRO A 9 -22.19 -52.03 27.69
N GLN A 10 -21.25 -51.29 28.29
CA GLN A 10 -21.51 -50.10 29.10
C GLN A 10 -20.73 -48.88 28.62
N GLY A 11 -21.10 -47.70 29.10
CA GLY A 11 -20.38 -46.45 28.83
C GLY A 11 -20.47 -45.96 27.39
N LEU A 12 -21.57 -46.30 26.68
CA LEU A 12 -21.81 -45.84 25.32
C LEU A 12 -21.96 -44.31 25.31
N ARG A 13 -21.18 -43.64 24.46
CA ARG A 13 -21.20 -42.18 24.25
C ARG A 13 -20.97 -41.84 22.78
N SER A 14 -21.40 -40.64 22.37
CA SER A 14 -21.26 -40.13 21.00
C SER A 14 -20.51 -38.80 20.95
N THR A 15 -19.71 -38.62 19.91
CA THR A 15 -19.07 -37.34 19.55
C THR A 15 -19.19 -37.11 18.05
N TRP A 16 -19.44 -35.88 17.62
CA TRP A 16 -19.77 -35.52 16.24
C TRP A 16 -18.69 -34.70 15.56
N LYS A 17 -18.49 -34.97 14.27
CA LYS A 17 -17.73 -34.12 13.36
C LYS A 17 -18.44 -34.09 12.02
N GLY A 18 -19.14 -32.99 11.74
CA GLY A 18 -20.03 -32.91 10.58
C GLY A 18 -21.16 -33.93 10.69
N ASP A 19 -21.25 -34.83 9.71
CA ASP A 19 -22.30 -35.85 9.61
C ASP A 19 -21.91 -37.20 10.19
N ARG A 20 -20.72 -37.28 10.76
CA ARG A 20 -20.21 -38.53 11.31
C ARG A 20 -20.24 -38.47 12.82
N ALA A 21 -20.94 -39.41 13.42
CA ALA A 21 -20.84 -39.64 14.86
C ALA A 21 -19.84 -40.77 15.12
N THR A 22 -18.90 -40.52 16.00
CA THR A 22 -18.06 -41.57 16.58
C THR A 22 -18.74 -42.04 17.86
N LEU A 23 -19.16 -43.30 17.86
CA LEU A 23 -19.71 -43.99 19.02
C LEU A 23 -18.59 -44.76 19.70
N THR A 24 -18.52 -44.69 21.04
CA THR A 24 -17.51 -45.39 21.84
C THR A 24 -18.14 -46.02 23.08
N TRP A 25 -17.65 -47.19 23.49
CA TRP A 25 -18.12 -47.94 24.66
C TRP A 25 -16.96 -48.61 25.40
N GLN A 26 -17.25 -49.31 26.49
CA GLN A 26 -16.26 -50.11 27.23
C GLN A 26 -16.15 -51.53 26.64
N ALA A 27 -14.93 -52.06 26.61
CA ALA A 27 -14.68 -53.43 26.14
C ALA A 27 -15.36 -54.46 27.05
N VAL A 28 -15.81 -55.56 26.45
CA VAL A 28 -16.39 -56.72 27.13
C VAL A 28 -15.63 -57.97 26.70
N GLY A 29 -15.41 -58.91 27.61
CA GLY A 29 -14.69 -60.16 27.31
C GLY A 29 -15.52 -61.14 26.47
N ALA A 30 -14.83 -62.05 25.77
CA ALA A 30 -15.43 -63.11 24.93
C ALA A 30 -16.39 -62.57 23.84
N VAL A 31 -15.97 -61.51 23.13
CA VAL A 31 -16.71 -60.85 22.04
C VAL A 31 -15.99 -61.05 20.71
N ASP A 32 -16.72 -61.51 19.70
CA ASP A 32 -16.25 -61.62 18.32
C ASP A 32 -16.54 -60.34 17.53
N GLU A 33 -17.72 -59.73 17.73
CA GLU A 33 -18.09 -58.46 17.08
C GLU A 33 -19.05 -57.62 17.94
N TYR A 34 -19.08 -56.31 17.69
CA TYR A 34 -20.10 -55.40 18.20
C TYR A 34 -21.04 -54.95 17.09
N LYS A 35 -22.34 -54.95 17.39
CA LYS A 35 -23.39 -54.41 16.52
C LYS A 35 -23.96 -53.15 17.13
N VAL A 36 -23.96 -52.09 16.34
CA VAL A 36 -24.55 -50.82 16.74
C VAL A 36 -25.86 -50.65 16.01
N TYR A 37 -26.89 -50.29 16.75
CA TYR A 37 -28.20 -50.00 16.21
C TYR A 37 -28.50 -48.54 16.48
N TYR A 38 -29.02 -47.85 15.48
CA TYR A 38 -29.45 -46.46 15.63
C TYR A 38 -30.73 -46.19 14.87
N ARG A 39 -31.41 -45.11 15.26
CA ARG A 39 -32.61 -44.62 14.60
C ARG A 39 -32.76 -43.11 14.81
N PRO A 40 -33.42 -42.39 13.90
CA PRO A 40 -33.91 -41.05 14.20
C PRO A 40 -34.73 -41.07 15.50
N ALA A 41 -34.56 -40.07 16.36
CA ALA A 41 -35.30 -39.99 17.61
C ALA A 41 -36.81 -39.98 17.33
N GLY A 42 -37.55 -40.90 17.97
CA GLY A 42 -38.98 -41.07 17.76
C GLY A 42 -39.39 -41.92 16.55
N SER A 43 -38.44 -42.40 15.73
CA SER A 43 -38.73 -43.36 14.66
C SER A 43 -38.87 -44.78 15.18
N HIS A 44 -39.66 -45.60 14.48
CA HIS A 44 -39.71 -47.05 14.68
C HIS A 44 -38.72 -47.81 13.76
N GLU A 45 -38.17 -47.14 12.75
CA GLU A 45 -37.24 -47.74 11.81
C GLU A 45 -35.83 -47.78 12.41
N ILE A 46 -35.29 -48.99 12.58
CA ILE A 46 -33.97 -49.23 13.15
C ILE A 46 -33.00 -49.56 12.02
N VAL A 47 -31.91 -48.81 11.94
CA VAL A 47 -30.82 -49.08 11.01
C VAL A 47 -29.72 -49.86 11.74
N PRO A 48 -29.45 -51.12 11.34
CA PRO A 48 -28.37 -51.90 11.93
C PRO A 48 -27.03 -51.58 11.25
N TRP A 49 -26.02 -51.22 12.04
CA TRP A 49 -24.65 -51.00 11.60
C TRP A 49 -23.69 -52.04 12.19
N HIS A 50 -22.80 -52.56 11.35
CA HIS A 50 -21.89 -53.64 11.72
C HIS A 50 -20.46 -53.10 11.80
N SER A 51 -19.86 -53.13 12.99
CA SER A 51 -18.40 -52.98 13.11
C SER A 51 -17.78 -54.36 12.92
N ARG A 52 -16.97 -54.54 11.87
CA ARG A 52 -16.26 -55.82 11.59
C ARG A 52 -15.06 -56.07 12.51
N SER A 53 -14.88 -55.28 13.56
CA SER A 53 -13.77 -55.42 14.51
C SER A 53 -14.28 -55.50 15.96
N SER A 54 -13.50 -56.15 16.83
CA SER A 54 -13.65 -56.11 18.30
C SER A 54 -13.36 -54.72 18.90
N GLY A 55 -13.23 -53.69 18.06
CA GLY A 55 -12.97 -52.32 18.47
C GLY A 55 -14.12 -51.77 19.29
N GLN A 56 -13.79 -50.98 20.31
CA GLN A 56 -14.76 -50.33 21.20
C GLN A 56 -15.26 -48.99 20.66
N SER A 57 -15.13 -48.80 19.35
CA SER A 57 -15.56 -47.59 18.65
C SER A 57 -16.01 -47.91 17.24
N VAL A 58 -17.05 -47.21 16.79
CA VAL A 58 -17.45 -47.20 15.39
C VAL A 58 -17.83 -45.78 14.97
N MET A 59 -17.44 -45.43 13.75
CA MET A 59 -17.88 -44.19 13.12
C MET A 59 -19.09 -44.51 12.25
N VAL A 60 -20.21 -43.84 12.53
CA VAL A 60 -21.46 -43.97 11.78
C VAL A 60 -21.65 -42.72 10.95
N ASP A 61 -21.93 -42.90 9.66
CA ASP A 61 -22.19 -41.81 8.72
C ASP A 61 -23.69 -41.58 8.61
N PHE A 62 -24.14 -40.36 8.96
CA PHE A 62 -25.52 -39.92 8.91
C PHE A 62 -25.80 -38.97 7.73
N SER A 63 -24.92 -38.94 6.72
CA SER A 63 -24.98 -37.97 5.61
C SER A 63 -26.30 -37.97 4.81
N VAL A 64 -27.05 -39.07 4.82
CA VAL A 64 -28.33 -39.21 4.09
C VAL A 64 -29.56 -38.80 4.90
N ASP A 65 -29.38 -38.48 6.18
CA ASP A 65 -30.48 -38.28 7.13
C ASP A 65 -30.53 -36.82 7.63
N THR A 66 -31.74 -36.28 7.72
CA THR A 66 -32.01 -34.89 8.10
C THR A 66 -32.34 -34.75 9.58
N ALA A 67 -32.46 -35.85 10.33
CA ALA A 67 -32.74 -35.80 11.76
C ALA A 67 -31.58 -35.18 12.55
N LEU A 68 -31.92 -34.33 13.52
CA LEU A 68 -30.97 -33.68 14.43
C LEU A 68 -30.66 -34.53 15.66
N ASP A 69 -31.56 -35.43 16.04
CA ASP A 69 -31.40 -36.31 17.21
C ASP A 69 -31.60 -37.76 16.79
N TYR A 70 -30.76 -38.64 17.34
CA TYR A 70 -30.79 -40.08 17.13
C TYR A 70 -30.82 -40.81 18.47
N GLU A 71 -31.36 -42.02 18.46
CA GLU A 71 -31.22 -42.96 19.56
C GLU A 71 -30.31 -44.10 19.12
N ALA A 72 -29.31 -44.44 19.92
CA ALA A 72 -28.36 -45.51 19.60
C ALA A 72 -28.09 -46.43 20.78
N TYR A 73 -27.84 -47.71 20.48
CA TYR A 73 -27.39 -48.71 21.45
C TYR A 73 -26.43 -49.71 20.79
N VAL A 74 -25.64 -50.39 21.62
CA VAL A 74 -24.68 -51.41 21.16
C VAL A 74 -25.00 -52.77 21.78
N VAL A 75 -24.77 -53.83 21.00
CA VAL A 75 -24.91 -55.23 21.40
C VAL A 75 -23.58 -55.93 21.13
N ALA A 76 -23.09 -56.71 22.09
CA ALA A 76 -21.95 -57.59 21.90
C ALA A 76 -22.42 -58.95 21.36
N LYS A 77 -21.64 -59.55 20.45
CA LYS A 77 -21.94 -60.87 19.91
C LYS A 77 -20.71 -61.76 19.95
N ASN A 78 -20.95 -63.04 20.25
CA ASN A 78 -19.99 -64.11 20.03
C ASN A 78 -20.66 -65.30 19.32
N TRP A 79 -19.91 -66.40 19.16
CA TRP A 79 -20.41 -67.64 18.57
C TRP A 79 -21.71 -68.17 19.22
N PHE A 80 -21.93 -67.95 20.51
CA PHE A 80 -23.11 -68.44 21.23
C PHE A 80 -24.34 -67.55 21.07
N GLY A 81 -24.17 -66.28 20.70
CA GLY A 81 -25.28 -65.35 20.48
C GLY A 81 -24.97 -63.92 20.89
N HIS A 82 -26.03 -63.18 21.19
CA HIS A 82 -26.00 -61.74 21.45
C HIS A 82 -26.19 -61.44 22.95
N SER A 83 -25.53 -60.40 23.46
CA SER A 83 -25.86 -59.80 24.75
C SER A 83 -27.21 -59.08 24.71
N THR A 84 -27.72 -58.64 25.87
CA THR A 84 -28.70 -57.55 25.90
C THR A 84 -28.05 -56.25 25.39
N HIS A 85 -28.87 -55.30 24.95
CA HIS A 85 -28.36 -54.01 24.48
C HIS A 85 -27.89 -53.13 25.63
N SER A 86 -26.92 -52.25 25.34
CA SER A 86 -26.53 -51.16 26.24
C SER A 86 -27.71 -50.24 26.58
N THR A 87 -27.52 -49.33 27.51
CA THR A 87 -28.41 -48.17 27.64
C THR A 87 -28.53 -47.45 26.29
N ILE A 88 -29.75 -47.09 25.92
CA ILE A 88 -30.01 -46.27 24.73
C ILE A 88 -29.54 -44.86 25.05
N ILE A 89 -28.66 -44.30 24.21
CA ILE A 89 -28.23 -42.91 24.32
C ILE A 89 -28.93 -42.05 23.27
N LYS A 90 -29.17 -40.78 23.59
CA LYS A 90 -29.53 -39.76 22.60
C LYS A 90 -28.25 -39.16 22.02
N CYS A 91 -28.09 -39.24 20.71
CA CYS A 91 -26.98 -38.64 19.97
C CYS A 91 -27.53 -37.42 19.22
N ARG A 92 -27.06 -36.23 19.56
CA ARG A 92 -27.49 -34.99 18.92
C ARG A 92 -26.45 -34.53 17.92
N ARG A 93 -26.84 -34.41 16.65
CA ARG A 93 -26.06 -33.74 15.61
C ARG A 93 -26.01 -32.25 15.93
N VAL A 94 -24.82 -31.68 15.87
CA VAL A 94 -24.61 -30.26 16.19
C VAL A 94 -25.23 -29.40 15.08
N PRO A 95 -26.15 -28.46 15.39
CA PRO A 95 -26.85 -27.70 14.37
C PRO A 95 -25.91 -26.77 13.58
N VAL A 96 -26.06 -26.75 12.25
CA VAL A 96 -25.32 -25.84 11.38
C VAL A 96 -25.87 -24.40 11.54
N PRO A 97 -25.01 -23.37 11.65
CA PRO A 97 -25.48 -21.99 11.69
C PRO A 97 -26.29 -21.62 10.43
N SER A 98 -27.44 -20.98 10.64
CA SER A 98 -28.34 -20.50 9.59
C SER A 98 -28.21 -18.97 9.40
N HIS A 99 -28.83 -18.45 8.33
CA HIS A 99 -28.78 -17.03 7.95
C HIS A 99 -27.35 -16.48 7.85
N PHE A 100 -26.38 -17.33 7.49
CA PHE A 100 -25.03 -16.88 7.27
C PHE A 100 -25.00 -15.96 6.06
N ALA A 101 -24.47 -14.76 6.24
CA ALA A 101 -24.39 -13.74 5.21
C ALA A 101 -23.10 -12.94 5.36
N ALA A 102 -22.54 -12.53 4.22
CA ALA A 102 -21.42 -11.61 4.15
C ALA A 102 -21.89 -10.27 3.59
N SER A 103 -21.43 -9.18 4.18
CA SER A 103 -21.65 -7.83 3.69
C SER A 103 -20.39 -6.98 3.84
N THR A 104 -20.32 -5.90 3.08
CA THR A 104 -19.24 -4.91 3.20
C THR A 104 -19.76 -3.75 4.05
N PRO A 105 -19.24 -3.51 5.26
CA PRO A 105 -19.68 -2.37 6.06
C PRO A 105 -19.41 -1.05 5.35
N LYS A 106 -20.36 -0.13 5.45
CA LYS A 106 -20.20 1.21 4.87
C LYS A 106 -19.08 1.97 5.61
N GLY A 107 -18.16 2.55 4.86
CA GLY A 107 -17.08 3.38 5.41
C GLY A 107 -15.88 2.58 5.97
N LEU A 108 -15.93 1.24 5.94
CA LEU A 108 -14.79 0.40 6.25
C LEU A 108 -14.24 -0.26 4.98
N SER A 109 -12.96 -0.56 5.03
CA SER A 109 -12.21 -1.20 3.97
C SER A 109 -11.35 -2.30 4.52
N ALA A 110 -10.85 -3.14 3.61
CA ALA A 110 -10.13 -4.35 3.96
C ALA A 110 -10.93 -5.18 4.98
N THR A 111 -12.27 -5.05 4.93
CA THR A 111 -13.19 -5.67 5.87
C THR A 111 -14.34 -6.39 5.17
N VAL A 112 -14.71 -7.55 5.69
CA VAL A 112 -15.99 -8.22 5.43
C VAL A 112 -16.67 -8.47 6.77
N LEU A 113 -17.93 -8.04 6.89
CA LEU A 113 -18.76 -8.37 8.03
C LEU A 113 -19.55 -9.65 7.73
N LEU A 114 -19.37 -10.65 8.57
CA LEU A 114 -20.12 -11.89 8.55
C LEU A 114 -21.16 -11.83 9.65
N ASN A 115 -22.40 -12.24 9.35
CA ASN A 115 -23.48 -12.34 10.33
C ASN A 115 -24.17 -13.69 10.19
N TRP A 116 -24.70 -14.20 11.30
CA TRP A 116 -25.47 -15.44 11.35
C TRP A 116 -26.49 -15.41 12.50
N GLN A 117 -27.42 -16.35 12.48
CA GLN A 117 -28.29 -16.59 13.63
C GLN A 117 -27.57 -17.44 14.67
N ALA A 118 -27.60 -17.04 15.94
CA ALA A 118 -26.99 -17.78 17.03
C ALA A 118 -27.60 -19.18 17.18
N VAL A 119 -26.73 -20.19 17.34
CA VAL A 119 -27.10 -21.61 17.49
C VAL A 119 -27.28 -21.94 18.98
N PRO A 120 -28.44 -22.48 19.40
CA PRO A 120 -28.67 -22.89 20.78
C PRO A 120 -27.64 -23.93 21.27
N ASN A 121 -27.16 -23.73 22.51
CA ASN A 121 -26.12 -24.54 23.17
C ASN A 121 -24.73 -24.47 22.52
N SER A 122 -24.53 -23.62 21.51
CA SER A 122 -23.21 -23.41 20.93
C SER A 122 -22.25 -22.84 21.97
N THR A 123 -21.05 -23.39 22.02
CA THR A 123 -19.93 -22.93 22.84
C THR A 123 -18.91 -22.13 22.03
N ALA A 124 -18.82 -22.40 20.72
CA ALA A 124 -17.97 -21.66 19.81
C ALA A 124 -18.47 -21.70 18.36
N TYR A 125 -17.91 -20.81 17.53
CA TYR A 125 -18.08 -20.83 16.08
C TYR A 125 -16.73 -20.90 15.37
N HIS A 126 -16.62 -21.78 14.39
CA HIS A 126 -15.46 -21.88 13.50
C HIS A 126 -15.79 -21.21 12.17
N ILE A 127 -15.08 -20.14 11.86
CA ILE A 127 -15.22 -19.43 10.59
C ILE A 127 -14.08 -19.86 9.69
N TYR A 128 -14.41 -20.27 8.48
CA TYR A 128 -13.45 -20.66 7.47
C TYR A 128 -13.49 -19.68 6.30
N ARG A 129 -12.34 -19.51 5.63
CA ARG A 129 -12.18 -18.59 4.51
C ARG A 129 -11.24 -19.18 3.47
N ARG A 130 -11.50 -18.91 2.19
CA ARG A 130 -10.53 -19.03 1.09
C ARG A 130 -10.70 -17.90 0.09
N ARG A 131 -9.71 -17.66 -0.78
CA ARG A 131 -9.94 -16.77 -1.92
C ARG A 131 -10.80 -17.49 -2.95
N ALA A 132 -11.65 -16.75 -3.65
CA ALA A 132 -12.49 -17.32 -4.69
C ALA A 132 -11.67 -17.80 -5.91
N GLU A 133 -10.49 -17.22 -6.12
CA GLU A 133 -9.56 -17.57 -7.20
C GLU A 133 -8.69 -18.80 -6.87
N ASP A 134 -8.61 -19.20 -5.60
CA ASP A 134 -7.89 -20.42 -5.22
C ASP A 134 -8.62 -21.64 -5.84
N PRO A 135 -7.88 -22.69 -6.26
CA PRO A 135 -8.48 -23.89 -6.84
C PRO A 135 -9.62 -24.43 -5.98
N ILE A 136 -10.73 -24.82 -6.61
CA ILE A 136 -11.96 -25.26 -5.92
C ILE A 136 -11.69 -26.44 -4.98
N ASP A 137 -10.71 -27.28 -5.33
CA ASP A 137 -10.29 -28.45 -4.54
C ASP A 137 -9.60 -28.09 -3.22
N GLN A 138 -9.26 -26.81 -3.02
CA GLN A 138 -8.79 -26.30 -1.73
C GLN A 138 -9.97 -25.91 -0.84
N ASN A 139 -10.19 -26.71 0.20
CA ASN A 139 -11.17 -26.42 1.23
C ASN A 139 -10.88 -25.07 1.91
N PRO A 140 -11.92 -24.31 2.32
CA PRO A 140 -11.75 -23.13 3.18
C PRO A 140 -10.88 -23.45 4.40
N ILE A 141 -9.86 -22.62 4.65
CA ILE A 141 -8.99 -22.77 5.81
C ILE A 141 -9.64 -22.12 7.04
N LEU A 142 -9.37 -22.68 8.23
CA LEU A 142 -9.87 -22.11 9.48
C LEU A 142 -9.28 -20.71 9.68
N LEU A 143 -10.14 -19.70 9.67
CA LEU A 143 -9.77 -18.30 9.89
C LEU A 143 -9.82 -17.94 11.37
N MET A 144 -10.90 -18.34 12.05
CA MET A 144 -11.16 -17.92 13.43
C MET A 144 -11.98 -18.96 14.19
N THR A 145 -11.69 -19.14 15.47
CA THR A 145 -12.57 -19.84 16.42
C THR A 145 -13.06 -18.84 17.47
N LEU A 146 -14.34 -18.49 17.40
CA LEU A 146 -15.00 -17.57 18.33
C LEU A 146 -15.57 -18.34 19.51
N ARG A 147 -14.86 -18.37 20.64
CA ARG A 147 -15.34 -18.99 21.89
C ARG A 147 -16.29 -18.06 22.65
N ASN A 148 -17.40 -17.71 22.00
CA ASN A 148 -18.47 -16.90 22.58
C ASN A 148 -19.83 -17.45 22.11
N PRO A 149 -20.61 -18.10 22.98
CA PRO A 149 -21.93 -18.65 22.68
C PRO A 149 -22.90 -17.66 22.02
N ASN A 150 -22.81 -16.38 22.41
CA ASN A 150 -23.71 -15.32 21.98
C ASN A 150 -23.24 -14.57 20.74
N ALA A 151 -22.09 -14.96 20.15
CA ALA A 151 -21.60 -14.33 18.93
C ALA A 151 -22.56 -14.61 17.77
N ASN A 152 -22.96 -13.53 17.08
CA ASN A 152 -23.81 -13.54 15.89
C ASN A 152 -23.17 -12.79 14.72
N SER A 153 -21.94 -12.31 14.89
CA SER A 153 -21.21 -11.55 13.90
C SER A 153 -19.70 -11.68 14.06
N TYR A 154 -18.97 -11.46 12.96
CA TYR A 154 -17.52 -11.39 12.92
C TYR A 154 -17.07 -10.40 11.83
N LEU A 155 -16.15 -9.52 12.16
CA LEU A 155 -15.55 -8.60 11.21
C LEU A 155 -14.17 -9.13 10.80
N ASP A 156 -14.07 -9.67 9.59
CA ASP A 156 -12.78 -10.05 9.03
C ASP A 156 -12.05 -8.80 8.52
N GLN A 157 -11.05 -8.32 9.26
CA GLN A 157 -10.26 -7.13 8.93
C GLN A 157 -8.96 -7.45 8.17
N THR A 158 -8.81 -8.70 7.73
CA THR A 158 -7.58 -9.19 7.07
C THR A 158 -7.76 -9.39 5.58
N VAL A 159 -8.89 -8.95 5.01
CA VAL A 159 -9.17 -9.11 3.58
C VAL A 159 -8.43 -8.06 2.77
N ILE A 160 -7.96 -8.46 1.60
CA ILE A 160 -7.49 -7.52 0.58
C ILE A 160 -8.72 -6.95 -0.14
N ASN A 161 -8.75 -5.63 -0.36
CA ASN A 161 -9.86 -5.00 -1.09
C ASN A 161 -10.00 -5.60 -2.48
N ASN A 162 -11.25 -5.66 -2.96
CA ASN A 162 -11.56 -6.13 -4.31
C ASN A 162 -11.12 -7.59 -4.61
N VAL A 163 -10.68 -8.34 -3.61
CA VAL A 163 -10.50 -9.79 -3.69
C VAL A 163 -11.76 -10.45 -3.13
N LYS A 164 -12.35 -11.35 -3.91
CA LYS A 164 -13.50 -12.14 -3.47
C LYS A 164 -13.02 -13.26 -2.56
N TYR A 165 -13.65 -13.37 -1.39
CA TYR A 165 -13.44 -14.44 -0.43
C TYR A 165 -14.71 -15.25 -0.27
N ILE A 166 -14.55 -16.56 -0.15
CA ILE A 166 -15.62 -17.49 0.14
C ILE A 166 -15.51 -17.87 1.61
N TYR A 167 -16.61 -17.71 2.34
CA TYR A 167 -16.71 -18.01 3.75
C TYR A 167 -17.71 -19.12 4.00
N THR A 168 -17.42 -19.91 5.03
CA THR A 168 -18.35 -20.87 5.64
C THR A 168 -18.21 -20.81 7.15
N ILE A 169 -19.23 -21.26 7.87
CA ILE A 169 -19.22 -21.27 9.33
C ILE A 169 -19.73 -22.61 9.87
N ALA A 170 -19.16 -23.09 10.97
CA ALA A 170 -19.64 -24.22 11.75
C ALA A 170 -19.82 -23.82 13.21
N SER A 171 -20.74 -24.45 13.93
CA SER A 171 -20.88 -24.31 15.38
C SER A 171 -20.21 -25.48 16.10
N GLU A 172 -19.84 -25.25 17.36
CA GLU A 172 -19.25 -26.25 18.26
C GLU A 172 -20.03 -26.28 19.57
N ASP A 173 -20.46 -27.45 20.02
CA ASP A 173 -20.99 -27.67 21.37
C ASP A 173 -20.31 -28.88 22.05
N SER A 174 -20.81 -29.31 23.20
CA SER A 174 -20.24 -30.45 23.93
C SER A 174 -20.31 -31.78 23.17
N ALA A 175 -21.16 -31.89 22.15
CA ALA A 175 -21.23 -33.06 21.29
C ALA A 175 -20.20 -33.02 20.16
N GLY A 176 -19.66 -31.84 19.78
CA GLY A 176 -18.59 -31.70 18.79
C GLY A 176 -18.82 -30.54 17.82
N VAL A 177 -18.39 -30.70 16.56
CA VAL A 177 -18.45 -29.64 15.52
C VAL A 177 -19.47 -30.00 14.44
N SER A 178 -20.32 -29.03 14.07
CA SER A 178 -21.33 -29.18 13.01
C SER A 178 -20.71 -29.33 11.62
N LEU A 179 -21.55 -29.59 10.61
CA LEU A 179 -21.16 -29.28 9.23
C LEU A 179 -20.90 -27.78 9.07
N GLN A 180 -20.18 -27.46 7.99
CA GLN A 180 -20.08 -26.09 7.52
C GLN A 180 -21.39 -25.65 6.84
N SER A 181 -21.74 -24.37 7.02
CA SER A 181 -22.86 -23.73 6.36
C SER A 181 -22.73 -23.76 4.83
N THR A 182 -23.81 -23.38 4.14
CA THR A 182 -23.67 -22.94 2.75
C THR A 182 -22.66 -21.79 2.66
N ALA A 183 -21.92 -21.77 1.56
CA ALA A 183 -20.89 -20.79 1.33
C ALA A 183 -21.49 -19.42 0.98
N VAL A 184 -20.90 -18.36 1.51
CA VAL A 184 -21.22 -16.97 1.16
C VAL A 184 -20.00 -16.26 0.60
N VAL A 185 -20.22 -15.29 -0.28
CA VAL A 185 -19.15 -14.51 -0.90
C VAL A 185 -19.09 -13.14 -0.25
N GLY A 186 -17.92 -12.78 0.26
CA GLY A 186 -17.60 -11.46 0.78
C GLY A 186 -16.47 -10.80 0.01
N MET A 187 -16.49 -9.47 -0.09
CA MET A 187 -15.44 -8.69 -0.74
C MET A 187 -15.26 -7.37 0.00
N GLY A 188 -14.02 -7.00 0.30
CA GLY A 188 -13.70 -5.70 0.89
C GLY A 188 -13.88 -4.58 -0.14
N ALA A 189 -14.46 -3.45 0.27
CA ALA A 189 -14.55 -2.25 -0.58
C ALA A 189 -13.21 -1.50 -0.66
N LEU A 190 -12.98 -0.83 -1.78
CA LEU A 190 -11.87 0.11 -1.93
C LEU A 190 -11.99 1.27 -0.93
N ILE A 191 -10.85 1.74 -0.41
CA ILE A 191 -10.76 2.99 0.34
C ILE A 191 -10.65 4.20 -0.57
N ALA A 192 -10.95 5.35 0.03
CA ALA A 192 -10.41 6.62 -0.39
C ALA A 192 -8.87 6.57 -0.32
N PRO A 193 -8.16 6.98 -1.38
CA PRO A 193 -6.74 7.27 -1.30
C PRO A 193 -6.48 8.25 -0.15
N ASN A 194 -5.46 7.99 0.67
CA ASN A 194 -5.07 8.87 1.77
C ASN A 194 -3.71 9.53 1.48
N ASN A 195 -3.34 10.50 2.34
CA ASN A 195 -2.15 11.33 2.17
C ASN A 195 -2.09 12.00 0.79
N LEU A 196 -3.24 12.36 0.22
CA LEU A 196 -3.24 13.18 -0.97
C LEU A 196 -2.56 14.50 -0.62
N SER A 197 -1.59 14.89 -1.43
CA SER A 197 -0.82 16.12 -1.38
C SER A 197 -0.81 16.76 -2.76
N ALA A 198 -0.70 18.09 -2.80
CA ALA A 198 -0.59 18.86 -4.03
C ALA A 198 0.55 19.86 -3.89
N GLU A 199 1.60 19.68 -4.68
CA GLU A 199 2.79 20.51 -4.70
C GLU A 199 2.79 21.36 -5.98
N PRO A 200 2.52 22.68 -5.89
CA PRO A 200 2.60 23.56 -7.05
C PRO A 200 4.05 23.74 -7.50
N VAL A 201 4.29 23.59 -8.80
CA VAL A 201 5.56 23.95 -9.44
C VAL A 201 5.42 25.37 -9.96
N HIS A 202 5.81 26.33 -9.12
CA HIS A 202 5.74 27.75 -9.45
C HIS A 202 6.52 28.06 -10.73
N GLY A 203 5.93 28.84 -11.64
CA GLY A 203 6.55 29.23 -12.91
C GLY A 203 6.28 28.32 -14.11
N ASN A 204 5.85 27.07 -13.89
CA ASN A 204 5.68 26.07 -14.97
C ASN A 204 4.22 25.60 -15.19
N ASN A 205 3.20 26.31 -14.68
CA ASN A 205 1.76 25.92 -14.80
C ASN A 205 1.42 24.48 -14.34
N CYS A 206 2.23 23.91 -13.45
CA CYS A 206 2.09 22.50 -13.05
C CYS A 206 1.75 22.37 -11.57
N ILE A 207 0.87 21.41 -11.24
CA ILE A 207 0.66 20.94 -9.87
C ILE A 207 0.92 19.44 -9.84
N ILE A 208 1.85 19.01 -8.99
CA ILE A 208 2.16 17.59 -8.78
C ILE A 208 1.28 17.07 -7.64
N LEU A 209 0.46 16.08 -7.94
CA LEU A 209 -0.35 15.35 -6.96
C LEU A 209 0.35 14.06 -6.59
N SER A 210 0.39 13.73 -5.30
CA SER A 210 0.88 12.44 -4.80
C SER A 210 -0.03 11.92 -3.70
N TRP A 211 -0.26 10.60 -3.65
CA TRP A 211 -1.09 9.93 -2.64
C TRP A 211 -0.49 8.56 -2.26
N THR A 212 -1.10 7.89 -1.28
CA THR A 212 -0.70 6.52 -0.92
C THR A 212 -1.46 5.49 -1.74
N GLU A 213 -0.77 4.42 -2.12
CA GLU A 213 -1.36 3.31 -2.86
C GLU A 213 -2.52 2.65 -2.09
N VAL A 214 -3.61 2.36 -2.82
CA VAL A 214 -4.77 1.64 -2.33
C VAL A 214 -4.68 0.20 -2.81
N ALA A 215 -4.39 -0.72 -1.88
CA ALA A 215 -4.37 -2.15 -2.17
C ALA A 215 -5.68 -2.60 -2.84
N GLY A 216 -5.58 -3.36 -3.93
CA GLY A 216 -6.72 -3.87 -4.71
C GLY A 216 -7.31 -2.89 -5.72
N ALA A 217 -6.81 -1.65 -5.80
CA ALA A 217 -7.17 -0.70 -6.86
C ALA A 217 -6.48 -1.09 -8.17
N LEU A 218 -7.23 -1.04 -9.29
CA LEU A 218 -6.65 -1.14 -10.63
C LEU A 218 -6.01 0.20 -11.05
N GLY A 219 -6.49 1.29 -10.48
CA GLY A 219 -6.10 2.63 -10.88
C GLY A 219 -6.77 3.74 -10.09
N TYR A 220 -6.52 4.97 -10.52
CA TYR A 220 -7.01 6.18 -9.88
C TYR A 220 -7.63 7.15 -10.89
N ARG A 221 -8.72 7.79 -10.46
CA ARG A 221 -9.37 8.89 -11.16
C ARG A 221 -9.10 10.19 -10.40
N ILE A 222 -8.63 11.19 -11.10
CA ILE A 222 -8.20 12.48 -10.54
C ILE A 222 -9.23 13.53 -10.92
N TRP A 223 -9.75 14.20 -9.90
CA TRP A 223 -10.74 15.26 -10.02
C TRP A 223 -10.14 16.60 -9.63
N ARG A 224 -10.54 17.64 -10.35
CA ARG A 224 -10.19 19.04 -10.10
C ARG A 224 -11.45 19.89 -10.11
N SER A 225 -11.61 20.77 -9.14
CA SER A 225 -12.60 21.85 -9.17
C SER A 225 -11.93 23.20 -8.91
N GLY A 226 -12.47 24.27 -9.49
CA GLY A 226 -12.06 25.62 -9.16
C GLY A 226 -12.67 26.06 -7.83
N ARG A 227 -11.98 26.88 -7.03
CA ARG A 227 -12.46 27.28 -5.68
C ARG A 227 -13.87 27.89 -5.65
N GLN A 228 -14.31 28.55 -6.72
CA GLN A 228 -15.64 29.17 -6.83
C GLN A 228 -16.65 28.32 -7.61
N SER A 229 -16.23 27.16 -8.12
CA SER A 229 -17.09 26.24 -8.87
C SER A 229 -17.28 24.97 -8.05
N SER A 230 -18.53 24.57 -7.85
CA SER A 230 -18.84 23.23 -7.33
C SER A 230 -18.68 22.14 -8.40
N THR A 231 -18.42 22.52 -9.65
CA THR A 231 -18.28 21.57 -10.76
C THR A 231 -16.90 20.94 -10.71
N GLU A 232 -16.86 19.66 -10.37
CA GLU A 232 -15.66 18.84 -10.48
C GLU A 232 -15.50 18.35 -11.92
N THR A 233 -14.28 18.47 -12.43
CA THR A 233 -13.90 17.95 -13.75
C THR A 233 -12.88 16.84 -13.55
N GLU A 234 -13.05 15.72 -14.25
CA GLU A 234 -12.01 14.71 -14.33
C GLU A 234 -10.86 15.24 -15.18
N ILE A 235 -9.64 15.14 -14.66
CA ILE A 235 -8.42 15.57 -15.36
C ILE A 235 -7.48 14.40 -15.66
N GLY A 236 -7.68 13.24 -15.03
CA GLY A 236 -6.82 12.09 -15.25
C GLY A 236 -7.45 10.77 -14.85
N LEU A 237 -7.09 9.74 -15.61
CA LEU A 237 -7.39 8.35 -15.34
C LEU A 237 -6.11 7.53 -15.49
N LEU A 238 -5.61 6.99 -14.38
CA LEU A 238 -4.38 6.21 -14.32
C LEU A 238 -4.75 4.74 -14.13
N SER A 239 -4.45 3.88 -15.10
CA SER A 239 -4.90 2.48 -15.15
C SER A 239 -3.83 1.42 -14.85
N HIS A 240 -2.79 1.77 -14.08
CA HIS A 240 -1.71 0.83 -13.72
C HIS A 240 -1.50 0.80 -12.20
N GLU A 241 -1.22 -0.39 -11.67
CA GLU A 241 -1.29 -0.76 -10.24
C GLU A 241 -0.40 0.09 -9.30
N TYR A 242 0.54 0.90 -9.81
CA TYR A 242 1.52 1.62 -8.99
C TYR A 242 1.62 3.13 -9.24
N ASN A 243 0.74 3.72 -10.06
CA ASN A 243 0.79 5.16 -10.32
C ASN A 243 0.12 5.93 -9.19
N THR A 244 0.92 6.34 -8.20
CA THR A 244 0.49 7.16 -7.05
C THR A 244 0.82 8.64 -7.20
N LYS A 245 1.15 9.06 -8.42
CA LYS A 245 1.48 10.44 -8.78
C LYS A 245 0.77 10.87 -10.06
N TYR A 246 0.40 12.13 -10.13
CA TYR A 246 -0.20 12.77 -11.32
C TYR A 246 0.29 14.21 -11.44
N VAL A 247 0.50 14.71 -12.65
CA VAL A 247 0.89 16.11 -12.90
C VAL A 247 -0.23 16.81 -13.66
N ASP A 248 -0.88 17.78 -13.02
CA ASP A 248 -1.81 18.69 -13.68
C ASP A 248 -1.01 19.80 -14.38
N THR A 249 -0.83 19.68 -15.69
CA THR A 249 -0.13 20.66 -16.54
C THR A 249 -1.05 21.75 -17.10
N GLU A 250 -2.35 21.69 -16.81
CA GLU A 250 -3.34 22.65 -17.30
C GLU A 250 -3.78 23.65 -16.21
N ALA A 251 -3.13 23.60 -15.04
CA ALA A 251 -3.42 24.50 -13.94
C ALA A 251 -3.05 25.94 -14.31
N LYS A 252 -4.03 26.84 -14.27
CA LYS A 252 -3.81 28.26 -14.58
C LYS A 252 -3.21 28.99 -13.39
N HIS A 253 -2.38 29.99 -13.69
CA HIS A 253 -1.84 30.90 -12.68
C HIS A 253 -2.93 31.60 -11.87
N GLU A 254 -2.61 31.87 -10.60
CA GLU A 254 -3.42 32.63 -9.64
C GLU A 254 -4.82 32.03 -9.39
N THR A 255 -5.06 30.82 -9.91
CA THR A 255 -6.32 30.10 -9.76
C THR A 255 -6.16 29.04 -8.69
N ALA A 256 -7.04 29.10 -7.69
CA ALA A 256 -7.08 28.08 -6.65
C ALA A 256 -7.89 26.88 -7.10
N TYR A 257 -7.27 25.71 -7.06
CA TYR A 257 -7.87 24.43 -7.37
C TYR A 257 -8.00 23.57 -6.12
N ILE A 258 -9.05 22.74 -6.11
CA ILE A 258 -9.26 21.67 -5.14
C ILE A 258 -9.14 20.36 -5.89
N TYR A 259 -8.31 19.46 -5.38
CA TYR A 259 -8.09 18.13 -5.95
C TYR A 259 -8.60 17.05 -5.03
N THR A 260 -9.20 16.03 -5.64
CA THR A 260 -9.52 14.76 -4.99
C THR A 260 -9.15 13.61 -5.91
N VAL A 261 -8.82 12.46 -5.31
CA VAL A 261 -8.45 11.25 -6.04
C VAL A 261 -9.37 10.11 -5.58
N GLN A 262 -9.75 9.26 -6.51
CA GLN A 262 -10.67 8.14 -6.27
C GLN A 262 -10.09 6.86 -6.86
N ALA A 263 -9.95 5.82 -6.05
CA ALA A 263 -9.52 4.51 -6.52
C ALA A 263 -10.68 3.78 -7.25
N PHE A 264 -10.35 2.99 -8.28
CA PHE A 264 -11.33 2.14 -8.98
C PHE A 264 -10.81 0.72 -9.21
N ASP A 265 -11.74 -0.23 -9.37
CA ASP A 265 -11.45 -1.64 -9.59
C ASP A 265 -11.54 -2.07 -11.07
N LYS A 266 -11.24 -3.35 -11.34
CA LYS A 266 -11.33 -3.98 -12.67
C LYS A 266 -12.73 -3.94 -13.31
N ASN A 267 -13.78 -3.75 -12.50
CA ASN A 267 -15.16 -3.61 -12.96
C ASN A 267 -15.57 -2.13 -13.08
N THR A 268 -14.63 -1.18 -12.98
CA THR A 268 -14.85 0.28 -12.97
C THR A 268 -15.73 0.77 -11.82
N LYS A 269 -15.81 0.03 -10.72
CA LYS A 269 -16.48 0.48 -9.49
C LYS A 269 -15.52 1.33 -8.67
N TYR A 270 -16.04 2.44 -8.14
CA TYR A 270 -15.24 3.44 -7.44
C TYR A 270 -15.36 3.34 -5.92
N GLY A 271 -14.23 3.53 -5.22
CA GLY A 271 -14.21 3.79 -3.78
C GLY A 271 -14.66 5.22 -3.44
N PRO A 272 -14.67 5.63 -2.17
CA PRO A 272 -14.88 7.03 -1.80
C PRO A 272 -13.72 7.91 -2.30
N LYS A 273 -13.94 9.23 -2.36
CA LYS A 273 -12.89 10.20 -2.70
C LYS A 273 -11.93 10.41 -1.52
N SER A 274 -10.68 10.72 -1.82
CA SER A 274 -9.65 11.14 -0.86
C SER A 274 -10.04 12.36 -0.03
N ASN A 275 -9.19 12.72 0.93
CA ASN A 275 -9.18 14.09 1.44
C ASN A 275 -9.01 15.09 0.28
N SER A 276 -9.66 16.25 0.37
CA SER A 276 -9.48 17.32 -0.60
C SER A 276 -8.21 18.10 -0.27
N VAL A 277 -7.38 18.37 -1.27
CA VAL A 277 -6.22 19.26 -1.13
C VAL A 277 -6.38 20.49 -2.00
N LYS A 278 -5.88 21.62 -1.51
CA LYS A 278 -5.93 22.90 -2.24
C LYS A 278 -4.53 23.27 -2.71
N ALA A 279 -4.42 23.67 -3.96
CA ALA A 279 -3.20 24.22 -4.52
C ALA A 279 -3.49 25.46 -5.36
N ILE A 280 -2.50 26.37 -5.40
CA ILE A 280 -2.53 27.58 -6.22
C ILE A 280 -1.17 27.65 -6.92
N VAL A 281 -1.17 27.67 -8.25
CA VAL A 281 0.05 27.98 -8.99
C VAL A 281 0.14 29.49 -9.08
N TYR A 282 1.08 30.09 -8.36
CA TYR A 282 1.37 31.51 -8.58
C TYR A 282 2.20 31.70 -9.83
N LYS A 283 1.87 32.73 -10.61
CA LYS A 283 2.81 33.28 -11.56
C LYS A 283 4.01 33.74 -10.74
N ILE A 284 5.22 33.33 -11.12
CA ILE A 284 6.40 33.97 -10.54
C ILE A 284 6.36 35.40 -11.05
N MET A 285 5.93 36.34 -10.20
CA MET A 285 6.19 37.74 -10.45
C MET A 285 7.71 37.93 -10.35
N PRO A 286 8.35 38.71 -11.24
CA PRO A 286 9.73 39.15 -11.00
C PRO A 286 9.75 39.76 -9.61
N THR A 287 10.59 39.20 -8.74
CA THR A 287 10.47 39.31 -7.28
C THR A 287 10.69 40.75 -6.83
N SER A 288 9.60 41.53 -6.70
CA SER A 288 9.63 42.81 -6.00
C SER A 288 8.98 42.63 -4.63
N GLU A 289 9.75 42.11 -3.66
CA GLU A 289 9.58 42.47 -2.25
C GLU A 289 10.78 41.98 -1.40
N ARG A 290 11.73 42.91 -1.22
CA ARG A 290 12.66 43.13 -0.09
C ARG A 290 13.04 41.92 0.79
N GLN A 291 14.19 41.33 0.48
CA GLN A 291 15.29 41.24 1.46
C GLN A 291 16.42 42.15 0.96
N LYS A 292 17.23 42.75 1.84
CA LYS A 292 18.25 43.77 1.49
C LYS A 292 19.11 43.33 0.29
N THR A 293 18.74 43.74 -0.92
CA THR A 293 19.51 43.54 -2.13
C THR A 293 20.32 44.79 -2.40
N GLY A 294 21.62 44.61 -2.64
CA GLY A 294 22.44 45.65 -3.25
C GLY A 294 22.31 45.53 -4.76
N GLN A 295 21.33 46.20 -5.36
CA GLN A 295 21.20 46.25 -6.82
C GLN A 295 22.02 47.42 -7.35
N LYS A 296 22.89 47.14 -8.33
CA LYS A 296 23.65 48.17 -9.02
C LYS A 296 23.56 47.93 -10.52
N ALA A 297 22.96 48.88 -11.23
CA ALA A 297 23.00 48.91 -12.69
C ALA A 297 24.41 49.30 -13.14
N ILE A 298 24.99 48.49 -14.04
CA ILE A 298 26.30 48.75 -14.62
C ILE A 298 26.17 48.57 -16.13
N ALA A 299 26.04 49.69 -16.84
CA ALA A 299 25.77 49.71 -18.28
C ALA A 299 24.48 48.90 -18.61
N PRO A 300 24.29 48.14 -19.72
CA PRO A 300 23.04 47.41 -19.95
C PRO A 300 22.84 46.20 -19.02
N VAL A 301 23.76 45.91 -18.10
CA VAL A 301 23.73 44.72 -17.24
C VAL A 301 23.34 45.07 -15.81
N MET A 302 22.39 44.31 -15.27
CA MET A 302 21.97 44.40 -13.87
C MET A 302 22.72 43.36 -13.03
N ILE A 303 23.42 43.82 -11.98
CA ILE A 303 23.98 42.93 -10.97
C ILE A 303 23.07 42.98 -9.74
N ASP A 304 22.57 41.80 -9.37
CA ASP A 304 21.76 41.60 -8.16
C ASP A 304 22.49 40.68 -7.18
N VAL A 305 22.73 41.17 -5.97
CA VAL A 305 23.31 40.39 -4.87
C VAL A 305 22.20 40.12 -3.85
N ARG A 306 21.84 38.86 -3.72
CA ARG A 306 20.76 38.39 -2.83
C ARG A 306 21.13 37.11 -2.09
N SER A 307 20.52 36.92 -0.92
CA SER A 307 20.52 35.63 -0.22
C SER A 307 19.40 34.77 -0.79
N GLY A 308 19.68 33.53 -1.16
CA GLY A 308 18.71 32.65 -1.81
C GLY A 308 19.24 31.24 -2.04
N ASP A 309 18.46 30.41 -2.72
CA ASP A 309 18.81 29.04 -3.09
C ASP A 309 18.80 28.88 -4.62
N LEU A 310 19.94 28.44 -5.19
CA LEU A 310 20.12 28.31 -6.64
C LEU A 310 19.08 27.42 -7.31
N ILE A 311 18.54 26.42 -6.59
CA ILE A 311 17.51 25.52 -7.16
C ILE A 311 16.17 26.22 -7.42
N THR A 312 15.97 27.43 -6.89
CA THR A 312 14.77 28.24 -7.08
C THR A 312 14.94 29.35 -8.11
N GLU A 313 16.14 29.48 -8.69
CA GLU A 313 16.50 30.61 -9.54
C GLU A 313 16.02 30.46 -10.98
N ASN A 314 15.18 31.39 -11.42
CA ASN A 314 14.67 31.47 -12.78
C ASN A 314 15.58 32.33 -13.68
N VAL A 315 16.66 31.71 -14.16
CA VAL A 315 17.68 32.32 -15.03
C VAL A 315 18.02 31.38 -16.19
N ASP A 316 18.70 31.87 -17.22
CA ASP A 316 19.10 31.00 -18.34
C ASP A 316 20.13 29.96 -17.92
N ALA A 317 21.02 30.31 -16.99
CA ALA A 317 21.98 29.37 -16.43
C ALA A 317 22.26 29.59 -14.93
N ILE A 318 22.30 28.50 -14.17
CA ILE A 318 22.93 28.50 -12.85
C ILE A 318 24.35 27.94 -12.96
N VAL A 319 25.28 28.49 -12.19
CA VAL A 319 26.68 28.07 -12.17
C VAL A 319 26.95 27.20 -10.94
N VAL A 320 27.60 26.05 -11.16
CA VAL A 320 27.91 25.08 -10.09
C VAL A 320 29.39 24.77 -10.09
N CYS A 321 30.02 24.90 -8.93
CA CYS A 321 31.42 24.50 -8.76
C CYS A 321 31.52 22.96 -8.72
N LEU A 322 32.26 22.38 -9.68
CA LEU A 322 32.46 20.93 -9.79
C LEU A 322 33.11 20.31 -8.55
N SER A 323 34.01 21.07 -7.93
CA SER A 323 34.78 20.67 -6.74
C SER A 323 33.94 20.67 -5.45
N SER A 324 32.69 21.11 -5.51
CA SER A 324 31.79 21.15 -4.35
C SER A 324 30.75 20.02 -4.41
N ASP A 325 31.05 18.87 -3.80
CA ASP A 325 30.14 17.71 -3.78
C ASP A 325 28.78 18.02 -3.14
N GLN A 326 28.75 18.79 -2.05
CA GLN A 326 27.51 19.12 -1.35
C GLN A 326 26.54 19.90 -2.25
N LEU A 327 27.00 21.01 -2.84
CA LEU A 327 26.18 21.83 -3.75
C LEU A 327 25.83 21.08 -5.03
N LYS A 328 26.81 20.41 -5.65
CA LYS A 328 26.64 19.63 -6.88
C LYS A 328 25.57 18.56 -6.71
N ASN A 329 25.65 17.74 -5.66
CA ASN A 329 24.69 16.67 -5.41
C ASN A 329 23.28 17.22 -5.10
N LYS A 330 23.18 18.32 -4.34
CA LYS A 330 21.90 18.98 -4.06
C LYS A 330 21.23 19.46 -5.36
N ILE A 331 21.99 20.09 -6.24
CA ILE A 331 21.48 20.60 -7.53
C ILE A 331 21.11 19.45 -8.47
N LEU A 332 21.96 18.42 -8.60
CA LEU A 332 21.69 17.27 -9.46
C LEU A 332 20.45 16.48 -9.01
N ASN A 333 20.25 16.30 -7.70
CA ASN A 333 19.06 15.66 -7.15
C ASN A 333 17.79 16.48 -7.42
N ALA A 334 17.87 17.81 -7.25
CA ALA A 334 16.75 18.71 -7.53
C ALA A 334 16.43 18.82 -9.03
N ALA A 335 17.44 18.71 -9.91
CA ALA A 335 17.27 18.72 -11.36
C ALA A 335 16.68 17.40 -11.92
N GLY A 336 16.76 16.31 -11.15
CA GLY A 336 16.20 15.00 -11.49
C GLY A 336 17.21 14.01 -12.08
N HIS A 337 16.82 12.73 -12.07
CA HIS A 337 17.71 11.61 -12.44
C HIS A 337 18.24 11.69 -13.88
N SER A 338 17.47 12.24 -14.83
CA SER A 338 17.90 12.40 -16.23
C SER A 338 19.10 13.36 -16.36
N VAL A 339 19.13 14.43 -15.56
CA VAL A 339 20.23 15.40 -15.54
C VAL A 339 21.48 14.80 -14.91
N SER A 340 21.33 13.93 -13.91
CA SER A 340 22.46 13.22 -13.31
C SER A 340 23.19 12.33 -14.31
N PHE A 341 22.46 11.69 -15.22
CA PHE A 341 23.06 10.87 -16.29
C PHE A 341 23.80 11.74 -17.32
N THR A 342 23.17 12.82 -17.79
CA THR A 342 23.80 13.73 -18.76
C THR A 342 25.02 14.44 -18.18
N PHE A 343 25.01 14.75 -16.88
CA PHE A 343 26.18 15.22 -16.14
C PHE A 343 27.33 14.21 -16.18
N ALA A 344 27.08 12.95 -15.81
CA ALA A 344 28.12 11.92 -15.75
C ALA A 344 28.76 11.63 -17.12
N ASP A 345 27.98 11.78 -18.19
CA ASP A 345 28.46 11.68 -19.56
C ASP A 345 29.23 12.94 -20.01
N ALA A 346 28.68 14.14 -19.80
CA ALA A 346 29.36 15.40 -20.13
C ALA A 346 30.70 15.56 -19.38
N HIS A 347 30.73 15.20 -18.09
CA HIS A 347 31.93 15.24 -17.26
C HIS A 347 33.03 14.28 -17.74
N ARG A 348 32.67 13.17 -18.40
CA ARG A 348 33.64 12.25 -19.00
C ARG A 348 34.22 12.76 -20.32
N ARG A 349 33.47 13.57 -21.07
CA ARG A 349 33.87 14.04 -22.40
C ARG A 349 34.70 15.32 -22.39
N ASP A 350 34.48 16.20 -21.42
CA ASP A 350 35.16 17.49 -21.35
C ASP A 350 36.23 17.55 -20.25
N THR A 351 37.49 17.41 -20.67
CA THR A 351 38.66 17.49 -19.79
C THR A 351 39.05 18.91 -19.39
N ASN A 352 38.50 19.96 -20.05
CA ASN A 352 38.75 21.36 -19.70
C ASN A 352 37.87 21.83 -18.53
N GLY A 353 36.79 21.08 -18.25
CA GLY A 353 36.01 21.15 -17.02
C GLY A 353 34.89 22.19 -16.98
N CYS A 354 34.66 23.01 -18.03
CA CYS A 354 33.45 23.83 -18.13
C CYS A 354 32.47 23.31 -19.16
N PHE A 355 31.35 22.77 -18.70
CA PHE A 355 30.34 22.20 -19.58
C PHE A 355 28.92 22.50 -19.09
N LYS A 356 27.99 22.41 -20.02
CA LYS A 356 26.57 22.69 -19.80
C LYS A 356 25.74 21.41 -19.87
N VAL A 357 24.77 21.31 -18.97
CA VAL A 357 23.66 20.35 -19.06
C VAL A 357 22.31 21.07 -18.96
N SER A 358 21.22 20.35 -19.23
CA SER A 358 19.86 20.89 -19.06
C SER A 358 19.53 21.15 -17.59
N GLY A 359 18.69 22.15 -17.32
CA GLY A 359 18.13 22.42 -15.99
C GLY A 359 17.23 21.31 -15.44
N GLY A 360 16.70 20.44 -16.30
CA GLY A 360 15.79 19.36 -15.89
C GLY A 360 14.54 19.91 -15.22
N LEU A 361 14.34 19.54 -13.94
CA LEU A 361 13.22 19.99 -13.11
C LEU A 361 13.43 21.38 -12.47
N LEU A 362 14.61 22.00 -12.64
CA LEU A 362 14.89 23.32 -12.09
C LEU A 362 14.24 24.44 -12.93
N PRO A 363 13.96 25.62 -12.34
CA PRO A 363 13.45 26.77 -13.08
C PRO A 363 14.43 27.32 -14.13
N CYS A 364 15.73 27.09 -13.96
CA CYS A 364 16.73 27.54 -14.91
C CYS A 364 16.75 26.70 -16.20
N LYS A 365 17.09 27.30 -17.34
CA LYS A 365 17.17 26.55 -18.61
C LYS A 365 18.37 25.59 -18.64
N ASN A 366 19.50 26.01 -18.08
CA ASN A 366 20.76 25.26 -18.14
C ASN A 366 21.50 25.26 -16.78
N ILE A 367 22.34 24.26 -16.58
CA ILE A 367 23.29 24.17 -15.46
C ILE A 367 24.69 24.18 -16.06
N ILE A 368 25.51 25.16 -15.67
CA ILE A 368 26.90 25.28 -16.10
C ILE A 368 27.79 24.80 -14.96
N PHE A 369 28.54 23.74 -15.22
CA PHE A 369 29.53 23.21 -14.29
C PHE A 369 30.88 23.85 -14.55
N VAL A 370 31.54 24.35 -13.52
CA VAL A 370 32.82 25.07 -13.62
C VAL A 370 33.83 24.47 -12.65
N PRO A 371 35.08 24.20 -13.06
CA PRO A 371 36.08 23.63 -12.18
C PRO A 371 36.70 24.71 -11.30
N TRP A 372 37.01 24.38 -10.05
CA TRP A 372 37.84 25.25 -9.23
C TRP A 372 39.32 25.06 -9.60
N LYS A 373 39.97 26.12 -10.09
CA LYS A 373 41.41 26.12 -10.40
C LYS A 373 42.13 26.97 -9.36
N ALA A 374 42.91 26.32 -8.49
CA ALA A 374 43.78 27.02 -7.54
C ALA A 374 45.02 27.57 -8.27
N SER A 375 45.35 28.85 -8.05
CA SER A 375 46.61 29.43 -8.51
C SER A 375 47.79 28.86 -7.70
N ALA A 376 48.89 28.49 -8.36
CA ALA A 376 50.06 27.88 -7.74
C ALA A 376 51.03 28.89 -7.08
N GLU A 377 50.78 30.20 -7.17
CA GLU A 377 51.77 31.22 -6.81
C GLU A 377 51.18 32.31 -5.88
N SER A 378 51.71 32.38 -4.64
CA SER A 378 51.60 33.44 -3.60
C SER A 378 50.33 33.53 -2.74
N LEU A 379 50.45 33.99 -1.48
CA LEU A 379 49.42 34.15 -0.42
C LEU A 379 48.12 34.92 -0.79
N ASP A 380 48.04 35.53 -1.98
CA ASP A 380 46.84 36.15 -2.58
C ASP A 380 45.90 35.11 -3.26
N ILE A 381 46.13 33.81 -3.00
CA ILE A 381 45.51 32.61 -3.61
C ILE A 381 43.96 32.67 -3.62
N SER A 382 43.36 33.33 -2.62
CA SER A 382 41.91 33.33 -2.42
C SER A 382 41.16 34.16 -3.46
N GLU A 383 41.65 35.37 -3.75
CA GLU A 383 40.95 36.31 -4.61
C GLU A 383 41.10 35.93 -6.09
N GLN A 384 42.33 35.60 -6.51
CA GLN A 384 42.60 35.28 -7.92
C GLN A 384 41.87 34.01 -8.38
N SER A 385 41.75 33.01 -7.51
CA SER A 385 41.01 31.77 -7.82
C SER A 385 39.50 32.05 -7.98
N ILE A 386 38.93 32.96 -7.18
CA ILE A 386 37.54 33.43 -7.34
C ILE A 386 37.39 34.16 -8.67
N ARG A 387 38.31 35.06 -9.01
CA ARG A 387 38.30 35.79 -10.28
C ARG A 387 38.34 34.82 -11.46
N THR A 388 39.29 33.87 -11.46
CA THR A 388 39.38 32.85 -12.51
C THR A 388 38.10 32.02 -12.63
N PHE A 389 37.48 31.63 -11.52
CA PHE A 389 36.20 30.91 -11.53
C PHE A 389 35.10 31.74 -12.23
N ILE A 390 34.97 33.02 -11.88
CA ILE A 390 33.97 33.92 -12.47
C ILE A 390 34.23 34.16 -13.96
N THR A 391 35.49 34.35 -14.36
CA THR A 391 35.86 34.48 -15.77
C THR A 391 35.42 33.26 -16.58
N ILE A 392 35.75 32.04 -16.12
CA ILE A 392 35.39 30.80 -16.82
C ILE A 392 33.85 30.66 -16.89
N ALA A 393 33.15 30.92 -15.78
CA ALA A 393 31.70 30.82 -15.74
C ALA A 393 31.01 31.75 -16.75
N LEU A 394 31.44 33.01 -16.81
CA LEU A 394 30.85 34.01 -17.70
C LEU A 394 31.18 33.75 -19.17
N GLN A 395 32.41 33.31 -19.49
CA GLN A 395 32.78 32.91 -20.86
C GLN A 395 31.94 31.71 -21.34
N CYS A 396 31.75 30.72 -20.47
CA CYS A 396 30.96 29.53 -20.76
C CYS A 396 29.47 29.89 -20.93
N ALA A 397 28.94 30.80 -20.11
CA ALA A 397 27.60 31.34 -20.27
C ALA A 397 27.42 32.11 -21.59
N GLN A 398 28.42 32.91 -21.98
CA GLN A 398 28.43 33.65 -23.24
C GLN A 398 28.47 32.69 -24.45
N GLN A 399 29.31 31.65 -24.42
CA GLN A 399 29.37 30.61 -25.46
C GLN A 399 28.02 29.89 -25.65
N HIS A 400 27.22 29.84 -24.59
CA HIS A 400 25.90 29.23 -24.59
C HIS A 400 24.74 30.24 -24.66
N GLU A 401 25.02 31.49 -25.06
CA GLU A 401 24.04 32.54 -25.33
C GLU A 401 23.07 32.81 -24.15
N CYS A 402 23.57 32.68 -22.92
CA CYS A 402 22.77 32.95 -21.73
C CYS A 402 22.64 34.47 -21.51
N GLN A 403 21.42 34.98 -21.38
CA GLN A 403 21.14 36.39 -21.08
C GLN A 403 21.11 36.67 -19.58
N THR A 404 20.80 35.66 -18.76
CA THR A 404 20.76 35.75 -17.29
C THR A 404 21.52 34.58 -16.65
N VAL A 405 22.36 34.88 -15.66
CA VAL A 405 23.21 33.89 -14.98
C VAL A 405 23.16 34.12 -13.48
N ALA A 406 23.00 33.04 -12.70
CA ALA A 406 23.12 33.06 -11.25
C ALA A 406 24.28 32.18 -10.78
N PHE A 407 25.06 32.68 -9.83
CA PHE A 407 26.19 31.95 -9.24
C PHE A 407 26.13 31.98 -7.71
N PRO A 408 26.62 30.94 -7.03
CA PRO A 408 26.70 30.92 -5.57
C PRO A 408 27.82 31.84 -5.08
N ALA A 409 27.81 32.21 -3.80
CA ALA A 409 28.97 32.80 -3.14
C ALA A 409 30.10 31.75 -3.03
N VAL A 410 30.98 31.71 -4.04
CA VAL A 410 31.95 30.63 -4.21
C VAL A 410 33.08 30.78 -3.18
N GLY A 411 33.35 29.69 -2.45
CA GLY A 411 34.46 29.63 -1.48
C GLY A 411 34.13 30.12 -0.07
N CYS A 412 32.90 30.59 0.19
CA CYS A 412 32.43 30.93 1.55
C CYS A 412 32.06 29.70 2.40
N GLY A 413 31.94 28.52 1.78
CA GLY A 413 31.65 27.24 2.44
C GLY A 413 32.92 26.55 2.92
N GLY A 414 33.19 25.34 2.41
CA GLY A 414 34.33 24.50 2.84
C GLY A 414 35.74 25.10 2.66
N LEU A 415 35.88 26.23 1.96
CA LEU A 415 37.17 26.95 1.81
C LEU A 415 37.34 28.10 2.82
N GLY A 416 36.29 28.47 3.57
CA GLY A 416 36.37 29.42 4.69
C GLY A 416 36.67 30.88 4.33
N TYR A 417 36.50 31.30 3.08
CA TYR A 417 36.76 32.70 2.70
C TYR A 417 35.72 33.67 3.27
N ASP A 418 36.17 34.87 3.66
CA ASP A 418 35.28 35.94 4.12
C ASP A 418 34.33 36.38 3.01
N ILE A 419 33.04 36.40 3.34
CA ILE A 419 31.95 36.72 2.41
C ILE A 419 32.11 38.10 1.76
N ARG A 420 32.76 39.08 2.42
CA ARG A 420 32.98 40.41 1.83
C ARG A 420 34.12 40.37 0.81
N THR A 421 35.17 39.60 1.07
CA THR A 421 36.25 39.37 0.09
C THR A 421 35.71 38.67 -1.15
N VAL A 422 34.91 37.61 -0.96
CA VAL A 422 34.27 36.89 -2.06
C VAL A 422 33.35 37.79 -2.88
N ALA A 423 32.46 38.55 -2.21
CA ALA A 423 31.55 39.46 -2.90
C ALA A 423 32.28 40.54 -3.69
N LYS A 424 33.35 41.14 -3.13
CA LYS A 424 34.17 42.14 -3.83
C LYS A 424 34.83 41.58 -5.08
N ALA A 425 35.46 40.41 -4.97
CA ALA A 425 36.12 39.74 -6.08
C ALA A 425 35.15 39.38 -7.21
N MET A 426 34.00 38.78 -6.87
CA MET A 426 33.01 38.36 -7.85
C MET A 426 32.39 39.55 -8.60
N VAL A 427 32.04 40.63 -7.87
CA VAL A 427 31.49 41.84 -8.49
C VAL A 427 32.56 42.54 -9.35
N SER A 428 33.80 42.64 -8.85
CA SER A 428 34.91 43.27 -9.58
C SER A 428 35.24 42.52 -10.88
N GLU A 429 35.29 41.19 -10.85
CA GLU A 429 35.58 40.40 -12.04
C GLU A 429 34.41 40.37 -13.01
N GLY A 430 33.18 40.20 -12.51
CA GLY A 430 31.99 40.30 -13.35
C GLY A 430 31.92 41.64 -14.09
N TYR A 431 32.19 42.74 -13.38
CA TYR A 431 32.30 44.08 -13.97
C TYR A 431 33.31 44.14 -15.11
N LYS A 432 34.52 43.59 -14.88
CA LYS A 432 35.60 43.58 -15.85
C LYS A 432 35.20 42.82 -17.11
N GLN A 433 34.66 41.61 -16.97
CA GLN A 433 34.26 40.77 -18.10
C GLN A 433 33.11 41.40 -18.91
N ILE A 434 32.11 41.97 -18.24
CA ILE A 434 31.00 42.67 -18.90
C ILE A 434 31.50 43.89 -19.68
N THR A 435 32.38 44.70 -19.08
CA THR A 435 32.91 45.90 -19.72
C THR A 435 33.78 45.55 -20.94
N SER A 436 34.61 44.50 -20.83
CA SER A 436 35.39 43.97 -21.95
C SER A 436 34.50 43.43 -23.09
N ALA A 437 33.41 42.72 -22.77
CA ALA A 437 32.47 42.22 -23.78
C ALA A 437 31.75 43.36 -24.52
N ILE A 438 31.31 44.41 -23.80
CA ILE A 438 30.68 45.59 -24.42
C ILE A 438 31.67 46.32 -25.33
N ALA A 439 32.94 46.44 -24.92
CA ALA A 439 33.99 47.06 -25.72
C ALA A 439 34.34 46.26 -26.97
N ALA A 440 34.14 44.94 -26.99
CA ALA A 440 34.38 44.10 -28.17
C ALA A 440 33.24 44.13 -29.20
N VAL A 441 32.05 44.60 -28.81
CA VAL A 441 30.86 44.72 -29.68
C VAL A 441 30.72 46.13 -30.28
N ARG A 442 31.45 47.11 -29.74
CA ARG A 442 31.62 48.47 -30.30
C ARG A 442 32.85 48.52 -31.18
#